data_AF-A0A943HBA9-F1
#
_entry.id   AF-A0A943HBA9-F1
#
_cell.length_a   1.000
_cell.length_b   1.000
_cell.length_c   1.000
_cell.angle_alpha   90.00
_cell.angle_beta   90.00
_cell.angle_gamma   90.00
#
_symmetry.space_group_name_H-M   'P 1'
#
loop_
_entity.id
_entity.type
_entity.pdbx_description
1 polymer ?
#
loop_
_entity_poly.entity_id
_entity_poly.type
_entity_poly.pdbx_seq_one_letter_code
_entity_poly.pdbx_strand_id
1 'polypeptide(L)'
;MGILDIFRKRKRKNYEDDYDEEYEDEYEKKIDDLKENDYKEELNYKEEIDLKEEKNTIENLEEINLKEEVKLSKEEIDNIISSEILKVIELYDDFNQVRIVAREAANNIGREYLSELPNYLNGKIHKPSRFIDKYNEIGEWSIVVENSVLMIIYSYKEDAVPILEKVSQRNSNLNLKATNLLCKLASENVRTEEIINSIMNNLIAFNDENKIIILGFMSQIKENNQVIGLIQHFYKSFVKNGEIENAYKTLKHLINAAERFTKGHLKFLKAIAMGKNVINLEEIMMIEEDDPRTVSIDKIDDSLRIDAAMTYFTLDNNDADINSKLYYLSEYSLDKNLREKIKILLSE
;
A
#
# COMPACT_ATOMS: atom_id res chain seq x y z
N MET A 1 -35.80 -38.05 4.96
CA MET A 1 -35.47 -38.47 3.58
C MET A 1 -34.38 -37.55 3.10
N GLY A 2 -33.17 -38.09 2.91
CA GLY A 2 -32.09 -37.36 2.24
C GLY A 2 -32.08 -37.62 0.73
N ILE A 3 -30.96 -37.23 0.14
CA ILE A 3 -30.39 -37.64 -1.16
C ILE A 3 -30.68 -36.67 -2.32
N LEU A 4 -29.75 -35.72 -2.55
CA LEU A 4 -28.74 -35.90 -3.60
C LEU A 4 -27.59 -34.88 -3.46
N ASP A 5 -26.47 -35.42 -3.02
CA ASP A 5 -25.13 -34.90 -3.11
C ASP A 5 -24.38 -35.76 -4.17
N ILE A 6 -23.27 -35.23 -4.70
CA ILE A 6 -22.16 -35.97 -5.37
C ILE A 6 -22.32 -36.30 -6.89
N PHE A 7 -21.58 -35.58 -7.75
CA PHE A 7 -20.25 -36.06 -8.22
C PHE A 7 -19.39 -34.97 -8.87
N ARG A 8 -18.25 -34.71 -8.21
CA ARG A 8 -17.03 -34.08 -8.73
C ARG A 8 -16.49 -34.83 -9.96
N LYS A 9 -15.85 -34.08 -10.88
CA LYS A 9 -14.54 -34.48 -11.43
C LYS A 9 -13.61 -33.28 -11.56
N ARG A 10 -12.51 -33.36 -10.81
CA ARG A 10 -11.32 -32.50 -10.90
C ARG A 10 -10.84 -32.37 -12.36
N LYS A 11 -10.59 -31.14 -12.78
CA LYS A 11 -9.42 -30.80 -13.59
C LYS A 11 -8.61 -29.76 -12.80
N ARG A 12 -7.34 -30.08 -12.57
CA ARG A 12 -6.31 -29.09 -12.22
C ARG A 12 -6.28 -28.03 -13.34
N LYS A 13 -6.32 -26.74 -12.99
CA LYS A 13 -5.65 -25.64 -13.69
C LYS A 13 -5.80 -24.35 -12.88
N ASN A 14 -4.63 -23.74 -12.63
CA ASN A 14 -4.29 -22.37 -12.25
C ASN A 14 -5.02 -21.72 -11.06
N TYR A 15 -4.22 -21.43 -10.03
CA TYR A 15 -4.48 -20.36 -9.08
C TYR A 15 -4.42 -19.05 -9.87
N GLU A 16 -5.58 -18.55 -10.28
CA GLU A 16 -5.80 -17.12 -10.46
C GLU A 16 -6.47 -16.71 -9.14
N ASP A 17 -5.70 -15.98 -8.33
CA ASP A 17 -6.21 -15.31 -7.15
C ASP A 17 -7.20 -14.25 -7.65
N ASP A 18 -8.49 -14.50 -7.44
CA ASP A 18 -9.51 -13.46 -7.52
C ASP A 18 -9.17 -12.46 -6.39
N TYR A 19 -8.46 -11.39 -6.73
CA TYR A 19 -8.30 -10.24 -5.86
C TYR A 19 -9.66 -9.55 -5.77
N ASP A 20 -10.25 -9.55 -4.57
CA ASP A 20 -11.46 -8.79 -4.28
C ASP A 20 -11.18 -7.30 -4.52
N GLU A 21 -11.77 -6.76 -5.58
CA GLU A 21 -11.85 -5.34 -5.95
C GLU A 21 -12.31 -4.45 -4.77
N GLU A 22 -12.96 -5.05 -3.77
CA GLU A 22 -13.42 -4.43 -2.53
C GLU A 22 -12.27 -3.94 -1.62
N TYR A 23 -11.06 -4.51 -1.76
CA TYR A 23 -9.89 -4.09 -0.98
C TYR A 23 -9.27 -2.76 -1.44
N GLU A 24 -9.40 -2.36 -2.70
CA GLU A 24 -8.91 -1.02 -3.12
C GLU A 24 -9.82 0.09 -2.57
N ASP A 25 -11.14 -0.11 -2.63
CA ASP A 25 -12.14 0.87 -2.18
C ASP A 25 -12.16 1.07 -0.65
N GLU A 26 -11.94 0.01 0.14
CA GLU A 26 -11.89 0.11 1.61
C GLU A 26 -10.60 0.81 2.10
N TYR A 27 -9.50 0.68 1.36
CA TYR A 27 -8.22 1.33 1.69
C TYR A 27 -8.15 2.78 1.19
N GLU A 28 -8.73 3.12 0.03
CA GLU A 28 -8.85 4.51 -0.40
C GLU A 28 -9.68 5.34 0.59
N LYS A 29 -10.81 4.80 1.09
CA LYS A 29 -11.61 5.47 2.14
C LYS A 29 -10.83 5.68 3.45
N LYS A 30 -10.02 4.70 3.87
CA LYS A 30 -9.16 4.84 5.07
C LYS A 30 -8.06 5.89 4.88
N ILE A 31 -7.56 6.12 3.67
CA ILE A 31 -6.57 7.17 3.39
C ILE A 31 -7.20 8.57 3.48
N ASP A 32 -8.44 8.73 3.02
CA ASP A 32 -9.16 10.00 3.16
C ASP A 32 -9.52 10.29 4.63
N ASP A 33 -9.90 9.28 5.41
CA ASP A 33 -10.09 9.39 6.88
C ASP A 33 -8.78 9.70 7.64
N LEU A 34 -7.62 9.29 7.11
CA LEU A 34 -6.30 9.59 7.69
C LEU A 34 -5.87 11.04 7.41
N LYS A 35 -6.30 11.65 6.30
CA LYS A 35 -6.01 13.07 6.00
C LYS A 35 -6.80 14.03 6.90
N GLU A 36 -7.99 13.66 7.36
CA GLU A 36 -8.76 14.51 8.30
C GLU A 36 -8.21 14.50 9.73
N ASN A 37 -7.46 13.46 10.12
CA ASN A 37 -6.92 13.35 11.49
C ASN A 37 -5.50 13.92 11.66
N ASP A 38 -4.72 14.08 10.59
CA ASP A 38 -3.36 14.67 10.67
C ASP A 38 -3.37 16.18 10.96
N TYR A 39 -4.51 16.87 10.83
CA TYR A 39 -4.61 18.31 11.12
C TYR A 39 -4.82 18.66 12.61
N LYS A 40 -4.76 17.68 13.54
CA LYS A 40 -5.01 17.95 14.98
C LYS A 40 -4.01 17.40 15.99
N GLU A 41 -2.93 16.72 15.59
CA GLU A 41 -1.91 16.25 16.54
C GLU A 41 -0.53 16.92 16.36
N GLU A 42 -0.50 18.26 16.42
CA GLU A 42 0.68 18.96 16.95
C GLU A 42 0.66 18.90 18.48
N LEU A 43 1.14 17.80 19.06
CA LEU A 43 1.47 17.70 20.49
C LEU A 43 2.94 17.32 20.67
N ASN A 44 3.78 18.34 20.48
CA ASN A 44 4.90 18.74 21.35
C ASN A 44 5.52 17.63 22.25
N TYR A 45 6.54 16.93 21.76
CA TYR A 45 7.51 16.21 22.60
C TYR A 45 8.89 16.90 22.51
N LYS A 46 9.19 17.69 23.55
CA LYS A 46 10.52 18.17 23.92
C LYS A 46 10.94 17.41 25.18
N GLU A 47 11.96 16.56 25.08
CA GLU A 47 12.85 16.18 26.18
C GLU A 47 14.25 16.01 25.56
N GLU A 48 15.04 17.07 25.50
CA GLU A 48 16.07 17.44 26.49
C GLU A 48 17.12 16.33 26.73
N ILE A 49 18.22 16.53 26.00
CA ILE A 49 19.62 16.21 26.28
C ILE A 49 19.89 15.97 27.78
N ASP A 50 20.32 14.75 28.12
CA ASP A 50 21.15 14.52 29.32
C ASP A 50 22.35 13.62 28.99
N LEU A 51 23.31 14.24 28.31
CA LEU A 51 24.68 13.76 28.17
C LEU A 51 25.53 14.52 29.20
N LYS A 52 25.70 13.95 30.40
CA LYS A 52 26.87 14.04 31.29
C LYS A 52 26.44 13.84 32.75
N GLU A 53 26.73 12.67 33.30
CA GLU A 53 27.45 12.51 34.57
C GLU A 53 27.49 11.03 34.93
N GLU A 54 28.60 10.35 34.63
CA GLU A 54 29.16 9.29 35.48
C GLU A 54 30.57 8.93 34.96
N LYS A 55 31.50 9.87 35.18
CA LYS A 55 32.93 9.55 35.29
C LYS A 55 33.36 9.94 36.70
N ASN A 56 33.44 8.96 37.60
CA ASN A 56 34.64 8.66 38.39
C ASN A 56 34.30 7.76 39.58
N THR A 57 35.21 6.82 39.85
CA THR A 57 35.23 5.74 40.86
C THR A 57 34.51 4.48 40.40
N ILE A 58 35.21 3.43 39.97
CA ILE A 58 36.19 2.66 40.76
C ILE A 58 37.34 2.17 39.86
N GLU A 59 38.59 2.52 40.22
CA GLU A 59 39.79 1.82 39.80
C GLU A 59 39.89 0.45 40.51
N ASN A 60 40.39 -0.54 39.77
CA ASN A 60 41.02 -1.77 40.25
C ASN A 60 40.15 -2.81 40.97
N LEU A 61 39.50 -3.65 40.17
CA LEU A 61 39.56 -5.11 40.31
C LEU A 61 39.66 -5.71 38.91
N GLU A 62 40.87 -5.85 38.39
CA GLU A 62 41.17 -6.92 37.44
C GLU A 62 40.87 -8.24 38.16
N GLU A 63 39.89 -9.00 37.69
CA GLU A 63 40.00 -10.45 37.42
C GLU A 63 38.62 -11.07 37.13
N ILE A 64 38.57 -11.76 35.99
CA ILE A 64 37.65 -12.86 35.66
C ILE A 64 36.20 -12.43 35.36
N ASN A 65 35.98 -12.05 34.11
CA ASN A 65 35.13 -12.82 33.21
C ASN A 65 35.23 -12.18 31.82
N LEU A 66 35.99 -12.81 30.92
CA LEU A 66 35.59 -12.84 29.52
C LEU A 66 34.15 -13.37 29.55
N LYS A 67 33.16 -12.47 29.51
CA LYS A 67 31.81 -12.87 29.11
C LYS A 67 31.99 -13.35 27.68
N GLU A 68 32.22 -14.65 27.53
CA GLU A 68 31.81 -15.35 26.32
C GLU A 68 30.41 -14.82 26.03
N GLU A 69 30.24 -14.12 24.90
CA GLU A 69 28.91 -13.89 24.36
C GLU A 69 28.29 -15.28 24.25
N VAL A 70 27.45 -15.65 25.21
CA VAL A 70 26.71 -16.90 25.18
C VAL A 70 25.77 -16.76 23.99
N LYS A 71 26.22 -17.20 22.82
CA LYS A 71 25.41 -17.26 21.62
C LYS A 71 24.24 -18.18 21.94
N LEU A 72 23.05 -17.60 22.02
CA LEU A 72 21.82 -18.35 22.18
C LEU A 72 21.79 -19.49 21.15
N SER A 73 21.32 -20.65 21.60
CA SER A 73 21.07 -21.75 20.70
C SER A 73 19.97 -21.38 19.69
N LYS A 74 19.95 -22.08 18.56
CA LYS A 74 18.92 -21.85 17.54
C LYS A 74 17.51 -22.04 18.09
N GLU A 75 17.32 -23.00 19.00
CA GLU A 75 16.03 -23.27 19.64
C GLU A 75 15.60 -22.13 20.57
N GLU A 76 16.54 -21.53 21.32
CA GLU A 76 16.25 -20.35 22.15
C GLU A 76 15.86 -19.14 21.29
N ILE A 77 16.56 -18.91 20.17
CA ILE A 77 16.22 -17.85 19.22
C ILE A 77 14.83 -18.08 18.61
N ASP A 78 14.55 -19.31 18.16
CA ASP A 78 13.25 -19.66 17.57
C ASP A 78 12.11 -19.49 18.58
N ASN A 79 12.35 -19.81 19.87
CA ASN A 79 11.39 -19.61 20.95
C ASN A 79 11.13 -18.12 21.23
N ILE A 80 12.17 -17.28 21.25
CA ILE A 80 12.04 -15.83 21.44
C ILE A 80 11.22 -15.25 20.28
N ILE A 81 11.61 -15.52 19.03
CA ILE A 81 10.93 -14.98 17.85
C ILE A 81 9.46 -15.43 17.83
N SER A 82 9.20 -16.73 18.03
CA SER A 82 7.83 -17.26 18.04
C SER A 82 6.98 -16.64 19.15
N SER A 83 7.53 -16.47 20.35
CA SER A 83 6.85 -15.81 21.46
C SER A 83 6.48 -14.37 21.12
N GLU A 84 7.42 -13.59 20.60
CA GLU A 84 7.18 -12.19 20.27
C GLU A 84 6.16 -12.02 19.13
N ILE A 85 6.22 -12.87 18.10
CA ILE A 85 5.19 -12.87 17.03
C ILE A 85 3.81 -13.16 17.61
N LEU A 86 3.70 -14.15 18.50
CA LEU A 86 2.43 -14.50 19.12
C LEU A 86 1.86 -13.36 19.98
N LYS A 87 2.70 -12.54 20.63
CA LYS A 87 2.25 -11.34 21.36
C LYS A 87 1.65 -10.29 20.42
N VAL A 88 2.26 -10.07 19.25
CA VAL A 88 1.69 -9.17 18.24
C VAL A 88 0.33 -9.68 17.75
N ILE A 89 0.21 -10.99 17.53
CA ILE A 89 -1.04 -11.63 17.09
C ILE A 89 -2.18 -11.49 18.12
N GLU A 90 -1.87 -11.43 19.42
CA GLU A 90 -2.89 -11.23 20.47
C GLU A 90 -3.65 -9.91 20.31
N LEU A 91 -2.96 -8.88 19.81
CA LEU A 91 -3.49 -7.52 19.68
C LEU A 91 -3.84 -7.16 18.23
N TYR A 92 -3.79 -8.13 17.31
CA TYR A 92 -3.94 -7.91 15.87
C TYR A 92 -5.20 -7.13 15.46
N ASP A 93 -6.29 -7.25 16.24
CA ASP A 93 -7.57 -6.58 16.01
C ASP A 93 -7.51 -5.06 16.31
N ASP A 94 -6.48 -4.56 17.00
CA ASP A 94 -6.27 -3.14 17.32
C ASP A 94 -4.99 -2.60 16.65
N PHE A 95 -5.18 -1.87 15.55
CA PHE A 95 -4.07 -1.37 14.73
C PHE A 95 -3.07 -0.49 15.49
N ASN A 96 -3.54 0.34 16.43
CA ASN A 96 -2.66 1.25 17.17
C ASN A 96 -1.77 0.45 18.14
N GLN A 97 -2.35 -0.55 18.79
CA GLN A 97 -1.62 -1.44 19.70
C GLN A 97 -0.62 -2.33 18.95
N VAL A 98 -0.97 -2.82 17.77
CA VAL A 98 -0.09 -3.65 16.93
C VAL A 98 1.23 -2.94 16.63
N ARG A 99 1.21 -1.65 16.29
CA ARG A 99 2.43 -0.89 16.00
C ARG A 99 3.36 -0.80 17.21
N ILE A 100 2.79 -0.59 18.40
CA ILE A 100 3.55 -0.47 19.66
C ILE A 100 4.19 -1.82 19.98
N VAL A 101 3.40 -2.89 20.00
CA VAL A 101 3.88 -4.22 20.38
C VAL A 101 4.82 -4.82 19.34
N ALA A 102 4.66 -4.51 18.05
CA ALA A 102 5.63 -4.92 17.03
C ALA A 102 6.99 -4.25 17.22
N ARG A 103 7.02 -3.00 17.70
CA ARG A 103 8.27 -2.30 18.03
C ARG A 103 8.93 -2.89 19.27
N GLU A 104 8.16 -3.23 20.29
CA GLU A 104 8.66 -3.94 21.47
C GLU A 104 9.21 -5.32 21.10
N ALA A 105 8.49 -6.07 20.27
CA ALA A 105 8.93 -7.36 19.74
C ALA A 105 10.25 -7.23 18.97
N ALA A 106 10.41 -6.24 18.10
CA ALA A 106 11.67 -5.98 17.39
C ALA A 106 12.84 -5.69 18.35
N ASN A 107 12.60 -4.91 19.41
CA ASN A 107 13.62 -4.65 20.44
C ASN A 107 13.99 -5.91 21.23
N ASN A 108 12.99 -6.73 21.58
CA ASN A 108 13.19 -7.97 22.35
C ASN A 108 13.89 -9.07 21.54
N ILE A 109 13.61 -9.14 20.23
CA ILE A 109 14.29 -10.06 19.32
C ILE A 109 15.74 -9.59 19.07
N GLY A 110 15.98 -8.29 18.95
CA GLY A 110 17.32 -7.77 18.65
C GLY A 110 17.64 -7.76 17.15
N ARG A 111 18.62 -6.96 16.75
CA ARG A 111 18.95 -6.73 15.33
C ARG A 111 19.72 -7.89 14.72
N GLU A 112 20.48 -8.62 15.53
CA GLU A 112 21.27 -9.79 15.16
C GLU A 112 20.43 -10.95 14.63
N TYR A 113 19.14 -11.02 14.96
CA TYR A 113 18.22 -12.08 14.53
C TYR A 113 17.19 -11.62 13.49
N LEU A 114 17.28 -10.38 13.01
CA LEU A 114 16.42 -9.84 11.97
C LEU A 114 16.42 -10.71 10.69
N SER A 115 17.57 -11.28 10.31
CA SER A 115 17.68 -12.18 9.15
C SER A 115 16.90 -13.49 9.28
N GLU A 116 16.50 -13.88 10.50
CA GLU A 116 15.73 -15.10 10.75
C GLU A 116 14.22 -14.88 10.62
N LEU A 117 13.72 -13.64 10.77
CA LEU A 117 12.29 -13.33 10.71
C LEU A 117 11.58 -13.78 9.42
N PRO A 118 12.18 -13.65 8.21
CA PRO A 118 11.53 -14.11 6.97
C PRO A 118 11.18 -15.61 6.97
N ASN A 119 11.85 -16.42 7.79
CA ASN A 119 11.53 -17.84 7.92
C ASN A 119 10.11 -18.08 8.44
N TYR A 120 9.52 -17.12 9.14
CA TYR A 120 8.21 -17.23 9.78
C TYR A 120 7.04 -16.80 8.87
N LEU A 121 7.34 -16.16 7.73
CA LEU A 121 6.33 -15.68 6.77
C LEU A 121 5.54 -16.82 6.09
N ASN A 122 6.06 -18.06 6.07
CA ASN A 122 5.38 -19.19 5.40
C ASN A 122 4.63 -20.10 6.39
N GLY A 123 3.97 -19.52 7.40
CA GLY A 123 3.11 -20.28 8.32
C GLY A 123 3.85 -21.25 9.25
N LYS A 124 5.11 -20.97 9.61
CA LYS A 124 5.89 -21.84 10.53
C LYS A 124 5.37 -21.84 11.96
N ILE A 125 4.52 -20.89 12.33
CA ILE A 125 3.92 -20.84 13.66
C ILE A 125 2.63 -21.63 13.66
N HIS A 126 2.57 -22.69 14.47
CA HIS A 126 1.35 -23.44 14.70
C HIS A 126 0.38 -22.65 15.57
N LYS A 127 -0.92 -22.69 15.26
CA LYS A 127 -1.97 -22.02 16.03
C LYS A 127 -2.05 -22.58 17.45
N PRO A 128 -1.69 -21.79 18.49
CA PRO A 128 -1.81 -22.25 19.88
C PRO A 128 -3.27 -22.36 20.31
N SER A 129 -3.58 -23.24 21.27
CA SER A 129 -4.95 -23.50 21.74
C SER A 129 -5.67 -22.27 22.30
N ARG A 130 -4.95 -21.26 22.79
CA ARG A 130 -5.55 -19.99 23.24
C ARG A 130 -6.21 -19.17 22.13
N PHE A 131 -5.91 -19.47 20.86
CA PHE A 131 -6.54 -18.90 19.68
C PHE A 131 -7.51 -19.87 19.01
N ILE A 132 -8.03 -20.88 19.73
CA ILE A 132 -8.95 -21.86 19.14
C ILE A 132 -10.25 -21.21 18.64
N ASP A 133 -10.72 -20.17 19.33
CA ASP A 133 -11.94 -19.43 18.97
C ASP A 133 -11.67 -18.21 18.08
N LYS A 134 -10.39 -17.96 17.71
CA LYS A 134 -9.97 -16.88 16.82
C LYS A 134 -9.35 -17.44 15.54
N TYR A 135 -9.42 -16.67 14.46
CA TYR A 135 -8.76 -16.98 13.20
C TYR A 135 -9.11 -18.37 12.66
N ASN A 136 -10.40 -18.59 12.41
CA ASN A 136 -11.00 -19.90 12.12
C ASN A 136 -11.31 -20.10 10.64
N GLU A 137 -11.29 -19.03 9.84
CA GLU A 137 -11.46 -19.15 8.41
C GLU A 137 -10.22 -19.77 7.76
N ILE A 138 -10.42 -20.38 6.58
CA ILE A 138 -9.35 -21.09 5.87
C ILE A 138 -8.29 -20.07 5.45
N GLY A 139 -7.07 -20.25 5.96
CA GLY A 139 -5.91 -19.39 5.62
C GLY A 139 -5.75 -18.16 6.52
N GLU A 140 -6.77 -17.80 7.31
CA GLU A 140 -6.77 -16.61 8.18
C GLU A 140 -5.57 -16.59 9.14
N TRP A 141 -5.26 -17.73 9.75
CA TRP A 141 -4.09 -17.87 10.63
C TRP A 141 -2.77 -17.56 9.91
N SER A 142 -2.59 -18.00 8.65
CA SER A 142 -1.37 -17.72 7.89
C SER A 142 -1.24 -16.22 7.64
N ILE A 143 -2.34 -15.58 7.24
CA ILE A 143 -2.38 -14.15 6.95
C ILE A 143 -2.03 -13.32 8.19
N VAL A 144 -2.59 -13.67 9.35
CA VAL A 144 -2.33 -12.98 10.61
C VAL A 144 -0.88 -13.12 11.06
N VAL A 145 -0.29 -14.32 10.90
CA VAL A 145 1.14 -14.55 11.15
C VAL A 145 2.00 -13.73 10.19
N GLU A 146 1.74 -13.79 8.88
CA GLU A 146 2.46 -13.04 7.85
C GLU A 146 2.47 -11.54 8.16
N ASN A 147 1.30 -10.96 8.41
CA ASN A 147 1.15 -9.54 8.66
C ASN A 147 1.85 -9.12 9.96
N SER A 148 1.79 -9.96 11.01
CA SER A 148 2.48 -9.70 12.27
C SER A 148 4.00 -9.73 12.10
N VAL A 149 4.53 -10.73 11.38
CA VAL A 149 5.97 -10.83 11.08
C VAL A 149 6.44 -9.64 10.24
N LEU A 150 5.69 -9.26 9.21
CA LEU A 150 6.01 -8.10 8.38
C LEU A 150 6.00 -6.80 9.18
N MET A 151 5.08 -6.63 10.14
CA MET A 151 5.05 -5.46 11.03
C MET A 151 6.26 -5.40 11.97
N ILE A 152 6.69 -6.55 12.50
CA ILE A 152 7.91 -6.64 13.30
C ILE A 152 9.12 -6.28 12.43
N ILE A 153 9.25 -6.86 11.23
CA ILE A 153 10.33 -6.52 10.28
C ILE A 153 10.33 -5.02 9.99
N TYR A 154 9.18 -4.43 9.65
CA TYR A 154 9.05 -3.00 9.38
C TYR A 154 9.48 -2.12 10.56
N SER A 155 9.33 -2.60 11.80
CA SER A 155 9.74 -1.88 13.01
C SER A 155 11.26 -1.71 13.14
N TYR A 156 12.07 -2.47 12.38
CA TYR A 156 13.52 -2.30 12.29
C TYR A 156 13.98 -1.15 11.37
N LYS A 157 13.06 -0.45 10.70
CA LYS A 157 13.33 0.74 9.87
C LYS A 157 14.43 0.50 8.82
N GLU A 158 15.56 1.21 8.88
CA GLU A 158 16.65 1.11 7.89
C GLU A 158 17.18 -0.32 7.72
N ASP A 159 17.29 -1.07 8.83
CA ASP A 159 17.80 -2.44 8.83
C ASP A 159 16.83 -3.42 8.14
N ALA A 160 15.54 -3.06 8.05
CA ALA A 160 14.51 -3.87 7.42
C ALA A 160 14.58 -3.86 5.88
N VAL A 161 15.15 -2.80 5.30
CA VAL A 161 15.12 -2.55 3.85
C VAL A 161 15.67 -3.74 3.04
N PRO A 162 16.88 -4.29 3.30
CA PRO A 162 17.40 -5.40 2.52
C PRO A 162 16.55 -6.67 2.58
N ILE A 163 15.85 -6.87 3.71
CA ILE A 163 14.95 -8.02 3.88
C ILE A 163 13.68 -7.81 3.07
N LEU A 164 13.05 -6.64 3.19
CA LEU A 164 11.84 -6.32 2.45
C LEU A 164 12.07 -6.30 0.94
N GLU A 165 13.23 -5.85 0.47
CA GLU A 165 13.63 -5.94 -0.94
C GLU A 165 13.71 -7.38 -1.47
N LYS A 166 14.16 -8.31 -0.63
CA LYS A 166 14.20 -9.72 -0.98
C LYS A 166 12.79 -10.33 -1.02
N VAL A 167 11.91 -9.89 -0.13
CA VAL A 167 10.51 -10.37 -0.07
C VAL A 167 9.63 -9.71 -1.15
N SER A 168 9.97 -8.52 -1.62
CA SER A 168 9.23 -7.78 -2.66
C SER A 168 9.44 -8.31 -4.08
N GLN A 169 10.37 -9.25 -4.27
CA GLN A 169 10.62 -9.88 -5.56
C GLN A 169 9.37 -10.61 -6.10
N ARG A 170 9.14 -10.56 -7.41
CA ARG A 170 7.92 -11.06 -8.08
C ARG A 170 7.53 -12.49 -7.71
N ASN A 171 8.49 -13.36 -7.44
CA ASN A 171 8.28 -14.78 -7.12
C ASN A 171 7.76 -15.03 -5.69
N SER A 172 7.66 -13.99 -4.87
CA SER A 172 7.09 -14.05 -3.53
C SER A 172 5.59 -13.76 -3.56
N ASN A 173 4.79 -14.55 -2.84
CA ASN A 173 3.35 -14.26 -2.64
C ASN A 173 3.11 -13.01 -1.77
N LEU A 174 4.17 -12.47 -1.16
CA LEU A 174 4.14 -11.28 -0.31
C LEU A 174 4.73 -10.05 -1.00
N ASN A 175 4.93 -10.13 -2.32
CA ASN A 175 5.61 -9.11 -3.11
C ASN A 175 4.99 -7.71 -2.96
N LEU A 176 3.67 -7.59 -3.07
CA LEU A 176 2.93 -6.34 -2.93
C LEU A 176 2.97 -5.81 -1.49
N LYS A 177 2.75 -6.68 -0.49
CA LYS A 177 2.81 -6.29 0.93
C LYS A 177 4.19 -5.73 1.29
N ALA A 178 5.26 -6.41 0.89
CA ALA A 178 6.62 -5.95 1.12
C ALA A 178 6.94 -4.67 0.34
N THR A 179 6.48 -4.54 -0.91
CA THR A 179 6.63 -3.31 -1.70
C THR A 179 5.93 -2.13 -1.05
N ASN A 180 4.71 -2.32 -0.51
CA ASN A 180 4.00 -1.26 0.22
C ASN A 180 4.77 -0.82 1.47
N LEU A 181 5.33 -1.76 2.25
CA LEU A 181 6.14 -1.42 3.42
C LEU A 181 7.42 -0.67 3.05
N LEU A 182 8.07 -1.05 1.94
CA LEU A 182 9.19 -0.29 1.38
C LEU A 182 8.77 1.15 1.02
N CYS A 183 7.64 1.34 0.32
CA CYS A 183 7.13 2.67 0.00
C CYS A 183 6.83 3.49 1.26
N LYS A 184 6.28 2.87 2.31
CA LYS A 184 6.05 3.53 3.62
C LYS A 184 7.34 3.97 4.29
N LEU A 185 8.39 3.13 4.26
CA LEU A 185 9.71 3.52 4.75
C LEU A 185 10.27 4.70 3.95
N ALA A 186 10.17 4.64 2.62
CA ALA A 186 10.63 5.69 1.74
C ALA A 186 9.88 7.02 1.96
N SER A 187 8.57 7.00 2.23
CA SER A 187 7.78 8.19 2.59
C SER A 187 8.16 8.76 3.96
N GLU A 188 8.67 7.94 4.87
CA GLU A 188 9.23 8.34 6.16
C GLU A 188 10.71 8.79 6.06
N ASN A 189 11.23 9.01 4.85
CA ASN A 189 12.62 9.38 4.56
C ASN A 189 13.69 8.32 4.90
N VAL A 190 13.29 7.05 4.99
CA VAL A 190 14.21 5.92 5.24
C VAL A 190 14.70 5.34 3.90
N ARG A 191 16.00 5.47 3.62
CA ARG A 191 16.69 4.93 2.41
C ARG A 191 15.92 5.18 1.10
N THR A 192 15.27 6.33 0.98
CA THR A 192 14.28 6.65 -0.06
C THR A 192 14.78 6.38 -1.48
N GLU A 193 15.97 6.89 -1.84
CA GLU A 193 16.52 6.72 -3.20
C GLU A 193 16.78 5.25 -3.55
N GLU A 194 17.33 4.49 -2.60
CA GLU A 194 17.61 3.07 -2.80
C GLU A 194 16.34 2.27 -3.00
N ILE A 195 15.34 2.51 -2.14
CA ILE A 195 14.04 1.85 -2.24
C ILE A 195 13.38 2.15 -3.59
N ILE A 196 13.36 3.42 -4.00
CA ILE A 196 12.78 3.83 -5.29
C ILE A 196 13.47 3.11 -6.44
N ASN A 197 14.81 3.12 -6.47
CA ASN A 197 15.59 2.46 -7.53
C ASN A 197 15.33 0.94 -7.55
N SER A 198 15.24 0.31 -6.39
CA SER A 198 14.95 -1.11 -6.24
C SER A 198 13.58 -1.49 -6.79
N ILE A 199 12.54 -0.72 -6.44
CA ILE A 199 11.17 -0.92 -6.94
C ILE A 199 11.13 -0.70 -8.46
N MET A 200 11.75 0.38 -8.96
CA MET A 200 11.80 0.68 -10.40
C MET A 200 12.41 -0.46 -11.21
N ASN A 201 13.51 -1.04 -10.74
CA ASN A 201 14.18 -2.15 -11.42
C ASN A 201 13.30 -3.42 -11.49
N ASN A 202 12.47 -3.65 -10.48
CA ASN A 202 11.61 -4.83 -10.40
C ASN A 202 10.25 -4.62 -11.08
N LEU A 203 9.79 -3.38 -11.23
CA LEU A 203 8.45 -3.02 -11.72
C LEU A 203 8.14 -3.59 -13.12
N ILE A 204 9.16 -3.63 -14.00
CA ILE A 204 9.03 -4.15 -15.37
C ILE A 204 8.59 -5.62 -15.38
N ALA A 205 8.96 -6.39 -14.35
CA ALA A 205 8.62 -7.80 -14.28
C ALA A 205 7.13 -8.05 -13.97
N PHE A 206 6.37 -7.06 -13.47
CA PHE A 206 4.97 -7.24 -13.08
C PHE A 206 3.99 -7.06 -14.26
N ASN A 207 2.81 -7.69 -14.16
CA ASN A 207 1.69 -7.41 -15.06
C ASN A 207 1.11 -6.00 -14.77
N ASP A 208 0.30 -5.46 -15.69
CA ASP A 208 -0.11 -4.05 -15.59
C ASP A 208 -0.99 -3.76 -14.37
N GLU A 209 -1.84 -4.71 -13.96
CA GLU A 209 -2.60 -4.64 -12.71
C GLU A 209 -1.69 -4.44 -11.48
N ASN A 210 -0.70 -5.32 -11.29
CA ASN A 210 0.24 -5.16 -10.18
C ASN A 210 1.12 -3.92 -10.33
N LYS A 211 1.44 -3.50 -11.57
CA LYS A 211 2.16 -2.23 -11.77
C LYS A 211 1.35 -1.05 -11.26
N ILE A 212 0.06 -0.98 -11.57
CA ILE A 212 -0.82 0.10 -11.11
C ILE A 212 -0.88 0.12 -9.58
N ILE A 213 -1.05 -1.04 -8.94
CA ILE A 213 -1.03 -1.17 -7.47
C ILE A 213 0.30 -0.64 -6.89
N ILE A 214 1.44 -1.05 -7.47
CA ILE A 214 2.76 -0.60 -7.01
C ILE A 214 2.94 0.92 -7.21
N LEU A 215 2.51 1.47 -8.34
CA LEU A 215 2.51 2.92 -8.58
C LEU A 215 1.62 3.66 -7.57
N GLY A 216 0.50 3.06 -7.18
CA GLY A 216 -0.34 3.52 -6.08
C GLY A 216 0.43 3.57 -4.76
N PHE A 217 1.17 2.51 -4.41
CA PHE A 217 2.03 2.52 -3.23
C PHE A 217 3.10 3.61 -3.31
N MET A 218 3.78 3.73 -4.45
CA MET A 218 4.82 4.75 -4.65
C MET A 218 4.28 6.17 -4.54
N SER A 219 3.00 6.41 -4.86
CA SER A 219 2.37 7.74 -4.73
C SER A 219 2.27 8.28 -3.29
N GLN A 220 2.57 7.44 -2.28
CA GLN A 220 2.75 7.87 -0.89
C GLN A 220 4.04 8.70 -0.71
N ILE A 221 5.03 8.55 -1.59
CA ILE A 221 6.30 9.29 -1.56
C ILE A 221 6.10 10.62 -2.28
N LYS A 222 5.67 11.64 -1.53
CA LYS A 222 5.27 12.96 -2.05
C LYS A 222 6.43 13.73 -2.66
N GLU A 223 6.13 14.51 -3.71
CA GLU A 223 7.02 15.47 -4.37
C GLU A 223 8.35 14.90 -4.91
N ASN A 224 8.50 13.57 -4.94
CA ASN A 224 9.71 12.93 -5.46
C ASN A 224 9.69 12.87 -6.99
N ASN A 225 10.64 13.55 -7.63
CA ASN A 225 10.69 13.66 -9.09
C ASN A 225 10.86 12.31 -9.82
N GLN A 226 11.56 11.34 -9.25
CA GLN A 226 11.73 10.02 -9.87
C GLN A 226 10.41 9.25 -9.88
N VAL A 227 9.70 9.27 -8.74
CA VAL A 227 8.37 8.67 -8.60
C VAL A 227 7.37 9.33 -9.54
N ILE A 228 7.30 10.67 -9.54
CA ILE A 228 6.40 11.44 -10.40
C ILE A 228 6.70 11.14 -11.87
N GLY A 229 7.97 11.13 -12.28
CA GLY A 229 8.38 10.83 -13.65
C GLY A 229 7.98 9.41 -14.08
N LEU A 230 8.11 8.42 -13.19
CA LEU A 230 7.71 7.04 -13.44
C LEU A 230 6.19 6.91 -13.61
N ILE A 231 5.40 7.43 -12.67
CA ILE A 231 3.93 7.37 -12.75
C ILE A 231 3.44 8.12 -14.01
N GLN A 232 4.05 9.27 -14.32
CA GLN A 232 3.74 10.03 -15.52
C GLN A 232 4.04 9.25 -16.80
N HIS A 233 5.13 8.48 -16.84
CA HIS A 233 5.46 7.61 -17.97
C HIS A 233 4.36 6.57 -18.23
N PHE A 234 3.93 5.84 -17.19
CA PHE A 234 2.86 4.85 -17.30
C PHE A 234 1.52 5.47 -17.66
N TYR A 235 1.15 6.59 -17.03
CA TYR A 235 -0.06 7.34 -17.38
C TYR A 235 -0.09 7.66 -18.88
N LYS A 236 0.98 8.25 -19.42
CA LYS A 236 1.08 8.57 -20.85
C LYS A 236 0.98 7.32 -21.73
N SER A 237 1.65 6.23 -21.35
CA SER A 237 1.62 4.97 -22.12
C SER A 237 0.20 4.40 -22.20
N PHE A 238 -0.50 4.33 -21.07
CA PHE A 238 -1.86 3.79 -21.04
C PHE A 238 -2.83 4.63 -21.86
N VAL A 239 -2.71 5.96 -21.78
CA VAL A 239 -3.53 6.86 -22.62
C VAL A 239 -3.26 6.63 -24.11
N LYS A 240 -1.98 6.56 -24.52
CA LYS A 240 -1.59 6.32 -25.93
C LYS A 240 -2.11 4.99 -26.46
N ASN A 241 -2.17 3.97 -25.61
CA ASN A 241 -2.69 2.64 -25.95
C ASN A 241 -4.22 2.55 -25.93
N GLY A 242 -4.92 3.59 -25.48
CA GLY A 242 -6.38 3.56 -25.30
C GLY A 242 -6.86 2.80 -24.07
N GLU A 243 -5.96 2.46 -23.14
CA GLU A 243 -6.26 1.78 -21.88
C GLU A 243 -6.76 2.80 -20.83
N ILE A 244 -7.97 3.33 -21.05
CA ILE A 244 -8.47 4.50 -20.31
C ILE A 244 -8.68 4.26 -18.83
N GLU A 245 -9.09 3.05 -18.43
CA GLU A 245 -9.26 2.71 -17.03
C GLU A 245 -7.91 2.70 -16.29
N ASN A 246 -6.91 2.02 -16.86
CA ASN A 246 -5.54 1.99 -16.35
C ASN A 246 -4.94 3.40 -16.28
N ALA A 247 -5.17 4.21 -17.32
CA ALA A 247 -4.76 5.61 -17.36
C ALA A 247 -5.43 6.45 -16.27
N TYR A 248 -6.72 6.26 -16.02
CA TYR A 248 -7.45 6.96 -14.97
C TYR A 248 -6.92 6.60 -13.57
N LYS A 249 -6.81 5.30 -13.25
CA LYS A 249 -6.23 4.81 -11.99
C LYS A 249 -4.82 5.40 -11.77
N THR A 250 -3.97 5.33 -12.81
CA THR A 250 -2.61 5.87 -12.76
C THR A 250 -2.57 7.40 -12.62
N LEU A 251 -3.52 8.13 -13.21
CA LEU A 251 -3.60 9.59 -13.07
C LEU A 251 -3.92 9.99 -11.62
N LYS A 252 -4.80 9.27 -10.92
CA LYS A 252 -5.05 9.52 -9.49
C LYS A 252 -3.75 9.42 -8.69
N HIS A 253 -2.96 8.38 -8.94
CA HIS A 253 -1.65 8.21 -8.29
C HIS A 253 -0.67 9.34 -8.65
N LEU A 254 -0.67 9.81 -9.89
CA LEU A 254 0.20 10.91 -10.32
C LEU A 254 -0.13 12.21 -9.58
N ILE A 255 -1.42 12.55 -9.51
CA ILE A 255 -1.91 13.75 -8.82
C ILE A 255 -1.60 13.64 -7.33
N ASN A 256 -1.81 12.47 -6.73
CA ASN A 256 -1.49 12.20 -5.33
C ASN A 256 0.01 12.36 -5.05
N ALA A 257 0.89 11.83 -5.91
CA ALA A 257 2.34 11.92 -5.73
C ALA A 257 2.87 13.35 -5.93
N ALA A 258 2.34 14.06 -6.92
CA ALA A 258 2.79 15.40 -7.29
C ALA A 258 2.13 16.53 -6.47
N GLU A 259 1.05 16.22 -5.75
CA GLU A 259 0.19 17.17 -5.01
C GLU A 259 -0.32 18.34 -5.86
N ARG A 260 -0.38 18.11 -7.17
CA ARG A 260 -0.81 19.09 -8.16
C ARG A 260 -1.30 18.39 -9.42
N PHE A 261 -2.10 19.12 -10.19
CA PHE A 261 -2.60 18.67 -11.49
C PHE A 261 -2.38 19.75 -12.55
N THR A 262 -2.56 19.35 -13.81
CA THR A 262 -2.45 20.26 -14.96
C THR A 262 -3.80 20.43 -15.64
N LYS A 263 -3.94 21.47 -16.47
CA LYS A 263 -5.11 21.63 -17.34
C LYS A 263 -5.30 20.43 -18.29
N GLY A 264 -4.21 19.78 -18.68
CA GLY A 264 -4.27 18.56 -19.49
C GLY A 264 -4.92 17.39 -18.75
N HIS A 265 -4.59 17.22 -17.46
CA HIS A 265 -5.22 16.20 -16.61
C HIS A 265 -6.74 16.45 -16.46
N LEU A 266 -7.14 17.71 -16.23
CA LEU A 266 -8.56 18.08 -16.18
C LEU A 266 -9.28 17.77 -17.50
N LYS A 267 -8.69 18.14 -18.64
CA LYS A 267 -9.26 17.83 -19.96
C LYS A 267 -9.41 16.33 -20.20
N PHE A 268 -8.45 15.52 -19.75
CA PHE A 268 -8.53 14.07 -19.82
C PHE A 268 -9.68 13.53 -18.97
N LEU A 269 -9.77 13.93 -17.69
CA LEU A 269 -10.87 13.56 -16.80
C LEU A 269 -12.24 13.96 -17.37
N LYS A 270 -12.36 15.18 -17.91
CA LYS A 270 -13.58 15.64 -18.56
C LYS A 270 -13.93 14.84 -19.81
N ALA A 271 -12.94 14.44 -20.61
CA ALA A 271 -13.18 13.59 -21.77
C ALA A 271 -13.76 12.23 -21.36
N ILE A 272 -13.22 11.61 -20.31
CA ILE A 272 -13.77 10.38 -19.73
C ILE A 272 -15.17 10.62 -19.20
N ALA A 273 -15.35 11.61 -18.32
CA ALA A 273 -16.64 11.92 -17.69
C ALA A 273 -17.76 12.12 -18.72
N MET A 274 -17.46 12.80 -19.83
CA MET A 274 -18.43 13.05 -20.89
C MET A 274 -18.64 11.84 -21.81
N GLY A 275 -17.83 10.79 -21.70
CA GLY A 275 -17.91 9.61 -22.56
C GLY A 275 -17.46 9.90 -23.99
N LYS A 276 -16.38 10.69 -24.15
CA LYS A 276 -15.82 10.96 -25.49
C LYS A 276 -15.12 9.71 -26.01
N ASN A 277 -15.55 9.24 -27.18
CA ASN A 277 -14.95 8.10 -27.87
C ASN A 277 -13.63 8.44 -28.60
N VAL A 278 -13.24 9.71 -28.63
CA VAL A 278 -11.96 10.16 -29.20
C VAL A 278 -11.34 11.18 -28.26
N ILE A 279 -10.09 10.93 -27.87
CA ILE A 279 -9.29 11.85 -27.07
C ILE A 279 -8.20 12.47 -27.96
N ASN A 280 -8.10 13.79 -27.92
CA ASN A 280 -7.01 14.53 -28.54
C ASN A 280 -5.81 14.59 -27.58
N LEU A 281 -4.70 13.95 -27.94
CA LEU A 281 -3.52 13.83 -27.09
C LEU A 281 -2.78 15.15 -26.93
N GLU A 282 -2.73 15.98 -27.98
CA GLU A 282 -2.11 17.32 -27.95
C GLU A 282 -2.79 18.25 -26.92
N GLU A 283 -4.07 18.02 -26.64
CA GLU A 283 -4.82 18.82 -25.68
C GLU A 283 -4.54 18.44 -24.23
N ILE A 284 -4.07 17.22 -23.97
CA ILE A 284 -3.92 16.66 -22.62
C ILE A 284 -2.47 16.43 -22.21
N MET A 285 -1.54 16.28 -23.17
CA MET A 285 -0.13 16.06 -22.91
C MET A 285 0.75 16.55 -24.07
N MET A 286 2.04 16.68 -23.80
CA MET A 286 3.03 16.82 -24.87
C MET A 286 3.25 15.47 -25.55
N ILE A 287 3.21 15.48 -26.88
CA ILE A 287 3.42 14.32 -27.74
C ILE A 287 4.68 14.52 -28.59
N GLU A 288 5.32 13.42 -28.96
CA GLU A 288 6.47 13.36 -29.88
C GLU A 288 5.98 13.32 -31.34
N GLU A 289 6.88 13.51 -32.33
CA GLU A 289 6.49 13.56 -33.75
C GLU A 289 5.83 12.27 -34.25
N ASP A 290 6.24 11.12 -33.71
CA ASP A 290 5.74 9.80 -34.08
C ASP A 290 4.53 9.33 -33.25
N ASP A 291 4.11 10.12 -32.25
CA ASP A 291 2.98 9.78 -31.40
C ASP A 291 1.64 9.96 -32.13
N PRO A 292 0.63 9.12 -31.83
CA PRO A 292 -0.72 9.38 -32.29
C PRO A 292 -1.21 10.73 -31.77
N ARG A 293 -1.85 11.54 -32.63
CA ARG A 293 -2.47 12.80 -32.20
C ARG A 293 -3.80 12.58 -31.50
N THR A 294 -4.50 11.51 -31.89
CA THR A 294 -5.80 11.15 -31.33
C THR A 294 -5.84 9.67 -31.05
N VAL A 295 -6.50 9.30 -29.96
CA VAL A 295 -6.78 7.91 -29.62
C VAL A 295 -8.29 7.69 -29.68
N SER A 296 -8.70 6.65 -30.41
CA SER A 296 -10.09 6.19 -30.40
C SER A 296 -10.28 5.21 -29.27
N ILE A 297 -11.36 5.36 -28.54
CA ILE A 297 -11.70 4.57 -27.36
C ILE A 297 -13.05 3.94 -27.65
N ASP A 298 -13.18 2.69 -27.21
CA ASP A 298 -14.47 2.02 -27.18
C ASP A 298 -15.42 2.72 -26.20
N LYS A 299 -16.56 2.08 -25.94
CA LYS A 299 -17.52 2.58 -24.95
C LYS A 299 -16.84 2.64 -23.57
N ILE A 300 -16.76 3.84 -22.99
CA ILE A 300 -16.32 4.04 -21.61
C ILE A 300 -17.43 3.59 -20.66
N ASP A 301 -17.09 2.78 -19.66
CA ASP A 301 -18.06 2.30 -18.67
C ASP A 301 -18.67 3.45 -17.87
N ASP A 302 -19.95 3.31 -17.50
CA ASP A 302 -20.66 4.36 -16.78
C ASP A 302 -20.10 4.60 -15.38
N SER A 303 -19.58 3.58 -14.69
CA SER A 303 -18.90 3.76 -13.39
C SER A 303 -17.69 4.67 -13.53
N LEU A 304 -16.81 4.36 -14.49
CA LEU A 304 -15.60 5.13 -14.77
C LEU A 304 -15.92 6.57 -15.18
N ARG A 305 -17.01 6.79 -15.91
CA ARG A 305 -17.48 8.14 -16.27
C ARG A 305 -17.95 8.94 -15.05
N ILE A 306 -18.53 8.27 -14.06
CA ILE A 306 -18.99 8.90 -12.81
C ILE A 306 -17.78 9.22 -11.94
N ASP A 307 -16.87 8.27 -11.75
CA ASP A 307 -15.67 8.45 -10.93
C ASP A 307 -14.75 9.54 -11.48
N ALA A 308 -14.59 9.61 -12.82
CA ALA A 308 -13.85 10.69 -13.45
C ALA A 308 -14.53 12.06 -13.28
N ALA A 309 -15.86 12.13 -13.25
CA ALA A 309 -16.60 13.36 -13.00
C ALA A 309 -16.42 13.83 -11.55
N MET A 310 -16.51 12.91 -10.59
CA MET A 310 -16.28 13.19 -9.18
C MET A 310 -14.84 13.65 -8.93
N THR A 311 -13.86 12.92 -9.49
CA THR A 311 -12.44 13.29 -9.40
C THR A 311 -12.18 14.65 -10.04
N TYR A 312 -12.78 14.95 -11.19
CA TYR A 312 -12.68 16.28 -11.79
C TYR A 312 -13.19 17.35 -10.82
N PHE A 313 -14.39 17.15 -10.26
CA PHE A 313 -15.03 18.13 -9.37
C PHE A 313 -14.20 18.44 -8.13
N THR A 314 -13.61 17.42 -7.51
CA THR A 314 -12.70 17.59 -6.36
C THR A 314 -11.46 18.42 -6.70
N LEU A 315 -11.01 18.39 -7.96
CA LEU A 315 -9.86 19.16 -8.41
C LEU A 315 -10.22 20.57 -8.92
N ASP A 316 -11.35 20.71 -9.62
CA ASP A 316 -11.86 21.97 -10.14
C ASP A 316 -13.41 21.93 -10.23
N ASN A 317 -14.08 22.66 -9.34
CA ASN A 317 -15.53 22.72 -9.25
C ASN A 317 -16.18 23.81 -10.13
N ASN A 318 -15.43 24.43 -11.05
CA ASN A 318 -15.94 25.52 -11.89
C ASN A 318 -16.52 25.07 -13.24
N ASP A 319 -16.40 23.79 -13.61
CA ASP A 319 -16.85 23.29 -14.90
C ASP A 319 -18.35 22.97 -14.93
N ALA A 320 -19.10 23.79 -15.67
CA ALA A 320 -20.56 23.70 -15.73
C ALA A 320 -21.09 22.35 -16.25
N ASP A 321 -20.38 21.69 -17.17
CA ASP A 321 -20.83 20.41 -17.73
C ASP A 321 -20.69 19.29 -16.69
N ILE A 322 -19.55 19.25 -15.99
CA ILE A 322 -19.29 18.29 -14.92
C ILE A 322 -20.27 18.49 -13.77
N ASN A 323 -20.45 19.73 -13.32
CA ASN A 323 -21.37 20.06 -12.24
C ASN A 323 -22.80 19.65 -12.60
N SER A 324 -23.26 19.99 -13.80
CA SER A 324 -24.61 19.62 -14.27
C SER A 324 -24.82 18.12 -14.28
N LYS A 325 -23.80 17.34 -14.71
CA LYS A 325 -23.85 15.88 -14.68
C LYS A 325 -23.95 15.34 -13.25
N LEU A 326 -23.14 15.85 -12.32
CA LEU A 326 -23.17 15.42 -10.92
C LEU A 326 -24.49 15.78 -10.23
N TYR A 327 -25.00 16.99 -10.42
CA TYR A 327 -26.33 17.40 -9.92
C TYR A 327 -27.45 16.51 -10.47
N TYR A 328 -27.40 16.15 -11.76
CA TYR A 328 -28.38 15.23 -12.31
C TYR A 328 -28.30 13.85 -11.62
N LEU A 329 -27.10 13.32 -11.43
CA LEU A 329 -26.92 12.03 -10.78
C LEU A 329 -27.33 12.05 -9.30
N SER A 330 -27.09 13.16 -8.58
CA SER A 330 -27.46 13.28 -7.16
C SER A 330 -28.97 13.22 -6.93
N GLU A 331 -29.76 13.71 -7.89
CA GLU A 331 -31.22 13.73 -7.80
C GLU A 331 -31.88 12.50 -8.45
N TYR A 332 -31.32 12.00 -9.56
CA TYR A 332 -32.01 11.06 -10.44
C TYR A 332 -31.34 9.70 -10.61
N SER A 333 -30.13 9.46 -10.09
CA SER A 333 -29.53 8.12 -10.12
C SER A 333 -30.46 7.13 -9.43
N LEU A 334 -30.55 5.88 -9.91
CA LEU A 334 -31.32 4.83 -9.23
C LEU A 334 -30.59 4.27 -8.00
N ASP A 335 -29.27 4.36 -8.00
CA ASP A 335 -28.44 3.94 -6.88
C ASP A 335 -28.46 4.98 -5.76
N LYS A 336 -29.04 4.59 -4.61
CA LYS A 336 -29.14 5.44 -3.42
C LYS A 336 -27.77 5.80 -2.85
N ASN A 337 -26.84 4.85 -2.79
CA ASN A 337 -25.51 5.07 -2.23
C ASN A 337 -24.75 6.07 -3.09
N LEU A 338 -24.85 5.95 -4.41
CA LEU A 338 -24.27 6.92 -5.33
C LEU A 338 -24.86 8.31 -5.15
N ARG A 339 -26.19 8.44 -5.03
CA ARG A 339 -26.84 9.73 -4.76
C ARG A 339 -26.30 10.38 -3.50
N GLU A 340 -26.21 9.62 -2.41
CA GLU A 340 -25.71 10.13 -1.12
C GLU A 340 -24.24 10.56 -1.21
N LYS A 341 -23.39 9.75 -1.84
CA LYS A 341 -21.97 10.06 -2.08
C LYS A 341 -21.80 11.38 -2.85
N ILE A 342 -22.57 11.58 -3.92
CA ILE A 342 -22.50 12.83 -4.71
C ILE A 342 -23.06 14.02 -3.94
N LYS A 343 -24.12 13.85 -3.14
CA LYS A 343 -24.67 14.95 -2.32
C LYS A 343 -23.67 15.45 -1.28
N ILE A 344 -22.92 14.55 -0.67
CA ILE A 344 -21.82 14.90 0.24
C ILE A 344 -20.77 15.72 -0.53
N LEU A 345 -20.30 15.20 -1.66
CA LEU A 345 -19.31 15.88 -2.50
C LEU A 345 -19.74 17.29 -2.94
N LEU A 346 -21.01 17.49 -3.31
CA LEU A 346 -21.54 18.78 -3.75
C LEU A 346 -21.77 19.78 -2.60
N SER A 347 -21.65 19.33 -1.35
CA SER A 347 -21.84 20.16 -0.15
C SER A 347 -20.55 20.66 0.49
N GLU A 348 -19.41 20.10 0.07
CA GLU A 348 -18.05 20.59 0.34
C GLU A 348 -17.72 21.78 -0.56
#